data_AF-A0A852SMT3-F1
#
_entry.id   AF-A0A852SMT3-F1
#
_cell.length_a   1.000
_cell.length_b   1.000
_cell.length_c   1.000
_cell.angle_alpha   90.00
_cell.angle_beta   90.00
_cell.angle_gamma   90.00
#
_symmetry.space_group_name_H-M   'P 1'
#
loop_
_entity.id
_entity.type
_entity.pdbx_description
1 polymer ?
#
loop_
_entity_poly.entity_id
_entity_poly.type
_entity_poly.pdbx_seq_one_letter_code
_entity_poly.pdbx_strand_id
1 'polypeptide(L)'
;MDLGTLGGYRLPTALQNAYGVTTAQELADQLGVTKRPTPELGGEADAAYQSLRQGDQGPARSLLVEKLGVSEEKADEALAKLPSLT
;
A
#
# COMPACT_ATOMS: atom_id res chain seq x y z
N MET A 1 -4.87 -9.36 -8.88
CA MET A 1 -6.02 -8.55 -9.35
C MET A 1 -5.53 -7.51 -10.33
N ASP A 2 -6.18 -7.26 -11.48
CA ASP A 2 -5.73 -6.22 -12.43
C ASP A 2 -6.06 -4.79 -11.95
N LEU A 3 -5.03 -4.00 -11.65
CA LEU A 3 -5.14 -2.59 -11.24
C LEU A 3 -5.29 -1.61 -12.42
N GLY A 4 -5.37 -2.11 -13.67
CA GLY A 4 -5.47 -1.28 -14.87
C GLY A 4 -4.25 -0.37 -15.05
N THR A 5 -4.48 0.89 -15.44
CA THR A 5 -3.41 1.89 -15.68
C THR A 5 -2.56 2.18 -14.46
N LEU A 6 -3.07 1.93 -13.25
CA LEU A 6 -2.32 2.09 -12.00
C LEU A 6 -1.35 0.93 -11.76
N GLY A 7 -1.56 -0.22 -12.38
CA GLY A 7 -0.70 -1.40 -12.22
C GLY A 7 0.74 -1.18 -12.69
N GLY A 8 0.91 -0.40 -13.76
CA GLY A 8 2.24 -0.04 -14.29
C GLY A 8 2.94 1.09 -13.54
N TYR A 9 2.33 1.65 -12.48
CA TYR A 9 2.94 2.71 -11.70
C TYR A 9 4.17 2.18 -10.96
N ARG A 10 5.33 2.81 -11.20
CA ARG A 10 6.55 2.46 -10.49
C ARG A 10 6.49 2.95 -9.06
N LEU A 11 6.76 2.03 -8.14
CA LEU A 11 6.76 2.35 -6.72
C LEU A 11 8.00 3.18 -6.34
N PRO A 12 7.93 4.01 -5.30
CA PRO A 12 9.10 4.63 -4.70
C PRO A 12 10.16 3.61 -4.27
N THR A 13 11.44 3.96 -4.39
CA THR A 13 12.59 3.07 -4.08
C THR A 13 12.51 2.45 -2.67
N ALA A 14 11.97 3.19 -1.69
CA ALA A 14 11.78 2.68 -0.33
C ALA A 14 10.83 1.47 -0.29
N LEU A 15 9.73 1.52 -1.05
CA LEU A 15 8.79 0.41 -1.18
C LEU A 15 9.38 -0.73 -2.01
N GLN A 16 10.14 -0.41 -3.07
CA GLN A 16 10.82 -1.44 -3.87
C GLN A 16 11.82 -2.24 -3.03
N ASN A 17 12.62 -1.58 -2.20
CA ASN A 17 13.60 -2.26 -1.32
C ASN A 17 12.92 -3.05 -0.19
N ALA A 18 11.80 -2.56 0.34
CA ALA A 18 11.10 -3.21 1.44
C ALA A 18 10.35 -4.49 1.01
N TYR A 19 9.79 -4.48 -0.20
CA TYR A 19 8.93 -5.56 -0.69
C TYR A 19 9.53 -6.38 -1.83
N GLY A 20 10.61 -5.90 -2.46
CA GLY A 20 11.22 -6.54 -3.62
C GLY A 20 10.38 -6.44 -4.89
N VAL A 21 9.51 -5.43 -4.99
CA VAL A 21 8.54 -5.23 -6.07
C VAL A 21 8.76 -3.91 -6.78
N THR A 22 8.55 -3.86 -8.08
CA THR A 22 8.85 -2.68 -8.90
C THR A 22 7.61 -1.83 -9.18
N THR A 23 6.45 -2.50 -9.21
CA THR A 23 5.19 -1.93 -9.67
C THR A 23 4.09 -2.05 -8.63
N ALA A 24 3.10 -1.15 -8.70
CA ALA A 24 1.93 -1.22 -7.83
C ALA A 24 1.15 -2.53 -8.01
N GLN A 25 1.15 -3.09 -9.23
CA GLN A 25 0.55 -4.40 -9.52
C GLN A 25 1.21 -5.52 -8.71
N GLU A 26 2.54 -5.62 -8.75
CA GLU A 26 3.29 -6.65 -8.01
C GLU A 26 3.08 -6.52 -6.50
N LEU A 27 3.08 -5.29 -5.97
CA LEU A 27 2.79 -5.04 -4.56
C LEU A 27 1.36 -5.45 -4.19
N ALA A 28 0.38 -5.09 -5.00
CA ALA A 28 -1.01 -5.44 -4.75
C ALA A 28 -1.24 -6.96 -4.80
N ASP A 29 -0.62 -7.66 -5.74
CA ASP A 29 -0.69 -9.12 -5.81
C ASP A 29 -0.02 -9.77 -4.59
N GLN A 30 1.12 -9.25 -4.13
CA GLN A 30 1.81 -9.75 -2.93
C GLN A 30 1.03 -9.50 -1.64
N LEU A 31 0.38 -8.35 -1.52
CA LEU A 31 -0.48 -7.99 -0.39
C LEU A 31 -1.83 -8.73 -0.43
N GLY A 32 -2.17 -9.38 -1.55
CA GLY A 32 -3.46 -10.03 -1.72
C GLY A 32 -4.61 -9.04 -1.81
N VAL A 33 -4.40 -7.89 -2.45
CA VAL A 33 -5.43 -6.88 -2.69
C VAL A 33 -6.59 -7.50 -3.46
N THR A 34 -7.78 -7.42 -2.87
CA THR A 34 -9.01 -8.00 -3.43
C THR A 34 -9.93 -6.94 -4.03
N LYS A 35 -9.78 -5.67 -3.64
CA LYS A 35 -10.59 -4.55 -4.12
C LYS A 35 -9.83 -3.70 -5.12
N ARG A 36 -10.56 -3.24 -6.14
CA ARG A 36 -9.97 -2.46 -7.23
C ARG A 36 -9.77 -1.02 -6.75
N PRO A 37 -8.56 -0.45 -6.89
CA PRO A 37 -8.34 0.96 -6.57
C PRO A 37 -9.28 1.85 -7.39
N THR A 38 -9.95 2.78 -6.71
CA THR A 38 -10.67 3.87 -7.37
C THR A 38 -9.73 5.08 -7.52
N PRO A 39 -10.01 6.03 -8.43
CA PRO A 39 -9.21 7.26 -8.57
C PRO A 39 -9.10 8.07 -7.27
N GLU A 40 -10.12 7.97 -6.42
CA GLU A 40 -10.22 8.63 -5.11
C GLU A 40 -9.20 8.05 -4.10
N LEU A 41 -8.77 6.81 -4.32
CA LEU A 41 -7.76 6.14 -3.49
C LEU A 41 -6.41 6.87 -3.54
N GLY A 42 -6.09 7.57 -4.62
CA GLY A 42 -4.82 8.31 -4.72
C GLY A 42 -4.64 9.32 -3.59
N GLY A 43 -5.67 10.13 -3.32
CA GLY A 43 -5.65 11.12 -2.24
C GLY A 43 -5.63 10.48 -0.85
N GLU A 44 -6.38 9.39 -0.65
CA GLU A 44 -6.37 8.65 0.62
C GLU A 44 -5.03 7.95 0.86
N ALA A 45 -4.39 7.41 -0.18
CA ALA A 45 -3.10 6.75 -0.10
C ALA A 45 -1.97 7.75 0.19
N ASP A 46 -2.01 8.93 -0.42
CA ASP A 46 -1.08 10.02 -0.09
C ASP A 46 -1.24 10.47 1.37
N ALA A 47 -2.48 10.68 1.83
CA ALA A 47 -2.75 11.04 3.22
C ALA A 47 -2.26 9.94 4.19
N ALA A 48 -2.54 8.67 3.89
CA ALA A 48 -2.08 7.55 4.69
C ALA A 48 -0.54 7.44 4.72
N TYR A 49 0.13 7.69 3.60
CA TYR A 49 1.59 7.73 3.53
C TYR A 49 2.17 8.88 4.37
N GLN A 50 1.54 10.06 4.34
CA GLN A 50 1.94 11.19 5.19
C GLN A 50 1.78 10.87 6.68
N SER A 51 0.66 10.27 7.08
CA SER A 51 0.44 9.80 8.45
C SER A 51 1.48 8.76 8.87
N LEU A 52 1.80 7.81 7.97
CA LEU A 52 2.83 6.80 8.21
C LEU A 52 4.21 7.44 8.46
N ARG A 53 4.57 8.50 7.71
CA ARG A 53 5.80 9.28 7.93
C ARG A 53 5.81 10.01 9.27
N GLN A 54 4.65 10.32 9.83
CA GLN A 54 4.52 10.94 11.16
C GLN A 54 4.47 9.88 12.29
N GLY A 55 4.57 8.59 11.95
CA GLY A 55 4.51 7.48 12.89
C GLY A 55 3.10 6.93 13.15
N ASP A 56 2.07 7.46 12.47
CA ASP A 56 0.70 6.97 12.59
C ASP A 56 0.39 5.94 11.49
N GLN A 57 0.32 4.68 11.90
CA GLN A 57 0.02 3.54 11.03
C GLN A 57 -1.49 3.30 10.87
N GLY A 58 -2.34 3.93 11.67
CA GLY A 58 -3.80 3.70 11.67
C GLY A 58 -4.44 3.96 10.31
N PRO A 59 -4.22 5.14 9.69
CA PRO A 59 -4.77 5.46 8.37
C PRO A 59 -4.30 4.51 7.26
N ALA A 60 -3.03 4.10 7.31
CA ALA A 60 -2.47 3.16 6.35
C ALA A 60 -3.07 1.75 6.50
N ARG A 61 -3.29 1.29 7.74
CA ARG A 61 -3.97 0.03 8.03
C ARG A 61 -5.41 0.05 7.55
N SER A 62 -6.18 1.10 7.86
CA SER A 62 -7.55 1.25 7.39
C SER A 62 -7.64 1.27 5.86
N LEU A 63 -6.70 1.93 5.18
CA LEU A 63 -6.67 1.93 3.71
C LEU A 63 -6.43 0.53 3.14
N LEU A 64 -5.47 -0.22 3.69
CA LEU A 64 -5.19 -1.60 3.26
C LEU A 64 -6.39 -2.53 3.46
N VAL A 65 -7.02 -2.48 4.64
CA VAL A 65 -8.10 -3.40 5.01
C VAL A 65 -9.43 -2.98 4.39
N GLU A 66 -9.84 -1.73 4.59
CA GLU A 66 -11.18 -1.27 4.20
C GLU A 66 -11.27 -0.96 2.71
N LYS A 67 -10.25 -0.30 2.15
CA LYS A 67 -10.29 0.17 0.75
C LYS A 67 -9.71 -0.85 -0.23
N LEU A 68 -8.62 -1.51 0.14
CA LEU A 68 -7.94 -2.50 -0.71
C LEU A 68 -8.35 -3.95 -0.42
N GLY A 69 -9.06 -4.20 0.69
CA GLY A 69 -9.56 -5.53 1.03
C GLY A 69 -8.45 -6.53 1.36
N VAL A 70 -7.32 -6.03 1.86
CA VAL A 70 -6.22 -6.84 2.40
C VAL A 70 -6.66 -7.39 3.76
N SER A 71 -6.23 -8.60 4.12
CA SER A 71 -6.50 -9.13 5.47
C SER A 71 -5.75 -8.31 6.53
N GLU A 72 -6.33 -8.19 7.73
CA GLU A 72 -5.70 -7.45 8.83
C GLU A 72 -4.28 -7.93 9.12
N GLU A 73 -4.05 -9.25 9.15
CA GLU A 73 -2.74 -9.84 9.36
C GLU A 73 -1.73 -9.43 8.27
N LYS A 74 -2.13 -9.42 6.99
CA LYS A 74 -1.26 -9.02 5.88
C LYS A 74 -1.01 -7.52 5.88
N ALA A 75 -2.00 -6.72 6.28
CA ALA A 75 -1.83 -5.29 6.44
C ALA A 75 -0.81 -4.97 7.55
N ASP A 76 -0.91 -5.64 8.69
CA ASP A 76 0.02 -5.47 9.80
C ASP A 76 1.44 -5.95 9.44
N GLU A 77 1.58 -7.09 8.75
CA GLU A 77 2.87 -7.56 8.21
C GLU A 77 3.49 -6.57 7.21
N ALA A 78 2.66 -5.99 6.34
CA ALA A 78 3.10 -4.98 5.38
C ALA A 78 3.62 -3.74 6.10
N LEU A 79 2.83 -3.20 7.02
CA LEU A 79 3.22 -2.02 7.80
C LEU A 79 4.48 -2.26 8.63
N ALA A 80 4.67 -3.47 9.15
CA ALA A 80 5.89 -3.86 9.88
C ALA A 80 7.14 -3.98 8.98
N LYS A 81 6.98 -4.30 7.69
CA LYS A 81 8.08 -4.37 6.71
C LYS A 81 8.50 -3.00 6.19
N LEU A 82 7.65 -1.99 6.34
CA LEU A 82 8.00 -0.65 5.91
C LEU A 82 9.19 -0.17 6.75
N PRO A 83 10.27 0.33 6.10
CA PRO A 83 11.35 0.94 6.84
C PRO A 83 10.72 2.05 7.68
N SER A 84 11.14 2.17 8.94
CA SER A 84 10.76 3.32 9.77
C SER A 84 11.05 4.57 8.95
N LEU A 85 9.99 5.25 8.50
CA LEU A 85 10.09 6.47 7.72
C LEU A 85 10.42 7.64 8.66
N THR A 86 11.48 7.46 9.46
CA THR A 86 12.12 8.49 10.29
C THR A 86 13.03 9.36 9.45
#